data_AF-A0A836XCJ7-F1
#
_entry.id   AF-A0A836XCJ7-F1
#
_cell.length_a   1.000
_cell.length_b   1.000
_cell.length_c   1.000
_cell.angle_alpha   90.00
_cell.angle_beta   90.00
_cell.angle_gamma   90.00
#
_symmetry.space_group_name_H-M   'P 1'
#
loop_
_entity.id
_entity.type
_entity.pdbx_description
1 polymer ?
#
loop_
_entity_poly.entity_id
_entity_poly.type
_entity_poly.pdbx_seq_one_letter_code
_entity_poly.pdbx_strand_id
1 'polypeptide(L)'
;MPVDDALFVNLAVSSGVFTPNGDGIHDTVLFSFDALRLTDARPILALVYDLQGRRVRRLEQSGLAGHYDLSWDGRDEQGNLSPPGLYILRIEVVGDAGTESATRVVGLVY
;
A
#
# COMPACT_ATOMS: atom_id res chain seq x y z
N MET A 1 14.71 -27.89 -2.75
CA MET A 1 13.44 -27.14 -2.64
C MET A 1 13.81 -25.67 -2.62
N PRO A 2 13.17 -24.77 -3.40
CA PRO A 2 13.45 -23.34 -3.25
C PRO A 2 12.97 -22.94 -1.85
N VAL A 3 13.84 -22.30 -1.09
CA VAL A 3 13.44 -21.61 0.13
C VAL A 3 12.80 -20.32 -0.37
N ASP A 4 11.50 -20.12 -0.17
CA ASP A 4 10.86 -18.86 -0.55
C ASP A 4 11.49 -17.72 0.28
N ASP A 5 12.29 -16.88 -0.38
CA ASP A 5 12.92 -15.69 0.19
C ASP A 5 11.99 -14.47 0.20
N ALA A 6 10.68 -14.71 0.22
CA ALA A 6 9.66 -13.67 0.34
C ALA A 6 9.76 -12.95 1.70
N LEU A 7 9.79 -11.63 1.63
CA LEU A 7 9.68 -10.68 2.74
C LEU A 7 8.23 -10.31 3.06
N PHE A 8 7.27 -10.59 2.18
CA PHE A 8 5.86 -10.56 2.54
C PHE A 8 4.99 -11.53 1.72
N VAL A 9 3.83 -11.89 2.27
CA VAL A 9 2.84 -12.77 1.63
C VAL A 9 1.42 -12.24 1.86
N ASN A 10 0.44 -12.91 1.24
CA ASN A 10 -0.99 -12.66 1.43
C ASN A 10 -1.43 -11.22 1.10
N LEU A 11 -0.74 -10.54 0.18
CA LEU A 11 -1.10 -9.18 -0.23
C LEU A 11 -2.51 -9.12 -0.83
N ALA A 12 -3.41 -8.50 -0.09
CA ALA A 12 -4.79 -8.21 -0.46
C ALA A 12 -5.05 -6.69 -0.47
N VAL A 13 -6.03 -6.30 -1.28
CA VAL A 13 -6.57 -4.95 -1.32
C VAL A 13 -8.08 -5.04 -1.09
N SER A 14 -8.65 -4.21 -0.21
CA SER A 14 -10.07 -4.29 0.16
C SER A 14 -11.01 -4.19 -1.03
N SER A 15 -10.67 -3.35 -2.01
CA SER A 15 -11.41 -3.19 -3.25
C SER A 15 -10.52 -2.65 -4.37
N GLY A 16 -10.83 -3.03 -5.61
CA GLY A 16 -10.22 -2.42 -6.79
C GLY A 16 -10.72 -1.00 -7.06
N VAL A 17 -11.80 -0.56 -6.40
CA VAL A 17 -12.38 0.79 -6.53
C VAL A 17 -12.85 1.31 -5.17
N PHE A 18 -12.59 2.56 -4.85
CA PHE A 18 -13.03 3.20 -3.61
C PHE A 18 -13.59 4.61 -3.87
N THR A 19 -14.48 5.06 -2.98
CA THR A 19 -15.30 6.27 -3.09
C THR A 19 -15.12 7.19 -1.89
N PRO A 20 -14.09 8.05 -1.85
CA PRO A 20 -13.80 8.95 -0.73
C PRO A 20 -14.76 10.17 -0.69
N ASN A 21 -16.06 9.91 -0.68
CA ASN A 21 -17.13 10.92 -0.68
C ASN A 21 -17.58 11.29 0.75
N GLY A 22 -17.11 10.58 1.77
CA GLY A 22 -17.39 10.81 3.18
C GLY A 22 -18.71 10.23 3.66
N ASP A 23 -19.30 9.27 2.95
CA ASP A 23 -20.53 8.59 3.36
C ASP A 23 -20.29 7.38 4.30
N GLY A 24 -19.02 7.06 4.57
CA GLY A 24 -18.58 5.95 5.42
C GLY A 24 -18.50 4.60 4.70
N ILE A 25 -18.83 4.54 3.40
CA ILE A 25 -18.85 3.32 2.60
C ILE A 25 -17.75 3.41 1.54
N HIS A 26 -16.77 2.49 1.64
CA HIS A 26 -15.63 2.43 0.71
C HIS A 26 -14.87 3.76 0.58
N ASP A 27 -14.84 4.59 1.62
CA ASP A 27 -14.08 5.86 1.63
C ASP A 27 -12.55 5.66 1.56
N THR A 28 -12.09 4.46 1.90
CA THR A 28 -10.66 4.13 1.94
C THR A 28 -10.39 2.82 1.23
N VAL A 29 -9.19 2.70 0.72
CA VAL A 29 -8.63 1.43 0.26
C VAL A 29 -7.64 0.91 1.31
N LEU A 30 -7.78 -0.36 1.68
CA LEU A 30 -6.96 -1.05 2.67
C LEU A 30 -6.01 -2.02 1.97
N PHE A 31 -4.73 -1.96 2.32
CA PHE A 31 -3.68 -2.91 1.97
C PHE A 31 -3.42 -3.79 3.15
N SER A 32 -3.64 -5.09 2.98
CA SER A 32 -3.44 -6.08 4.03
C SER A 32 -2.42 -7.10 3.55
N PHE A 33 -1.39 -7.36 4.34
CA PHE A 33 -0.33 -8.33 4.02
C PHE A 33 0.40 -8.77 5.28
N ASP A 34 1.10 -9.90 5.17
CA ASP A 34 1.95 -10.41 6.25
C ASP A 34 3.42 -10.18 5.89
N ALA A 35 4.10 -9.32 6.64
CA ALA A 35 5.54 -9.15 6.52
C ALA A 35 6.24 -10.31 7.23
N LEU A 36 7.21 -10.92 6.53
CA LEU A 36 7.97 -12.06 6.97
C LEU A 36 9.44 -11.66 7.14
N ARG A 37 10.15 -12.42 7.99
CA ARG A 37 11.63 -12.41 8.03
C ARG A 37 12.24 -11.01 8.25
N LEU A 38 11.62 -10.22 9.12
CA LEU A 38 12.16 -8.95 9.61
C LEU A 38 12.74 -9.19 11.01
N THR A 39 14.06 -9.32 11.08
CA THR A 39 14.82 -9.60 12.31
C THR A 39 14.88 -8.39 13.24
N ASP A 40 14.84 -7.20 12.65
CA ASP A 40 14.76 -5.90 13.32
C ASP A 40 13.59 -5.09 12.75
N ALA A 41 13.21 -4.01 13.43
CA ALA A 41 12.17 -3.12 12.92
C ALA A 41 12.67 -2.44 11.63
N ARG A 42 11.91 -2.60 10.54
CA ARG A 42 12.24 -2.06 9.22
C ARG A 42 11.12 -1.19 8.66
N PRO A 43 11.45 -0.26 7.74
CA PRO A 43 10.44 0.51 7.03
C PRO A 43 9.57 -0.39 6.14
N ILE A 44 8.28 -0.18 6.25
CA ILE A 44 7.22 -0.75 5.43
C ILE A 44 6.51 0.42 4.77
N LEU A 45 6.53 0.45 3.44
CA LEU A 45 6.04 1.57 2.65
C LEU A 45 4.84 1.16 1.82
N ALA A 46 3.80 1.98 1.81
CA ALA A 46 2.79 2.00 0.77
C ALA A 46 2.87 3.32 0.00
N LEU A 47 3.28 3.23 -1.25
CA LEU A 47 3.46 4.37 -2.15
C LEU A 47 2.31 4.39 -3.15
N VAL A 48 1.68 5.55 -3.29
CA VAL A 48 0.58 5.78 -4.23
C VAL A 48 1.07 6.66 -5.36
N TYR A 49 0.83 6.26 -6.60
CA TYR A 49 1.20 7.00 -7.79
C TYR A 49 0.00 7.20 -8.70
N ASP A 50 0.01 8.30 -9.46
CA ASP A 50 -0.88 8.45 -10.61
C ASP A 50 -0.31 7.71 -11.85
N LEU A 51 -1.09 7.66 -12.93
CA LEU A 51 -0.66 7.04 -14.19
C LEU A 51 0.47 7.80 -14.89
N GLN A 52 0.80 9.02 -14.46
CA GLN A 52 1.98 9.76 -14.95
C GLN A 52 3.24 9.40 -14.16
N GLY A 53 3.13 8.51 -13.17
CA GLY A 53 4.23 8.11 -12.29
C GLY A 53 4.56 9.13 -11.21
N ARG A 54 3.73 10.16 -11.01
CA ARG A 54 3.93 11.11 -9.91
C ARG A 54 3.45 10.47 -8.62
N ARG A 55 4.25 10.58 -7.55
CA ARG A 55 3.86 10.11 -6.23
C ARG A 55 2.79 11.03 -5.67
N VAL A 56 1.63 10.45 -5.39
CA VAL A 56 0.45 11.12 -4.83
C VAL A 56 0.50 11.06 -3.32
N ARG A 57 0.91 9.92 -2.75
CA ARG A 57 0.95 9.69 -1.31
C ARG A 57 2.06 8.72 -0.95
N ARG A 58 2.67 8.93 0.22
CA ARG A 58 3.55 7.96 0.91
C ARG A 58 2.96 7.66 2.28
N LEU A 59 2.71 6.39 2.53
CA LEU A 59 2.36 5.86 3.85
C LEU A 59 3.55 5.03 4.30
N GLU A 60 3.98 5.24 5.54
CA GLU A 60 5.16 4.58 6.09
C GLU A 60 4.90 4.17 7.52
N GLN A 61 5.26 2.92 7.82
CA GLN A 61 5.24 2.36 9.15
C GLN A 61 6.57 1.64 9.39
N SER A 62 7.06 1.66 10.62
CA SER A 62 8.18 0.80 11.03
C SER A 62 7.64 -0.41 11.76
N GLY A 63 8.14 -1.59 11.44
CA GLY A 63 7.60 -2.82 12.00
C GLY A 63 8.48 -4.06 11.86
N LEU A 64 8.13 -5.08 12.65
CA LEU A 64 8.74 -6.42 12.64
C LEU A 64 7.93 -7.38 11.75
N ALA A 65 8.29 -8.65 11.72
CA ALA A 65 7.46 -9.65 11.08
C ALA A 65 6.07 -9.70 11.75
N GLY A 66 5.02 -9.69 10.95
CA GLY A 66 3.65 -9.58 11.43
C GLY A 66 2.66 -9.13 10.36
N HIS A 67 1.41 -9.00 10.76
CA HIS A 67 0.33 -8.53 9.91
C HIS A 67 0.30 -7.00 9.85
N TYR A 68 0.12 -6.45 8.65
CA TYR A 68 0.05 -5.01 8.42
C TYR A 68 -1.17 -4.63 7.61
N ASP A 69 -1.80 -3.55 8.08
CA ASP A 69 -2.93 -2.90 7.47
C ASP A 69 -2.58 -1.43 7.23
N LEU A 70 -2.40 -1.05 5.97
CA LEU A 70 -2.16 0.33 5.55
C LEU A 70 -3.35 0.83 4.76
N SER A 71 -3.84 2.03 5.05
CA SER A 71 -5.02 2.58 4.37
C SER A 71 -4.72 3.91 3.67
N TRP A 72 -5.33 4.08 2.50
CA TRP A 72 -5.33 5.34 1.76
C TRP A 72 -6.76 5.85 1.59
N ASP A 73 -6.97 7.12 1.90
CA ASP A 73 -8.24 7.84 1.90
C ASP A 73 -8.47 8.66 0.61
N GLY A 74 -7.66 8.43 -0.41
CA GLY A 74 -7.74 9.19 -1.66
C GLY A 74 -7.06 10.55 -1.61
N ARG A 75 -6.41 10.93 -0.49
CA ARG A 75 -5.76 12.24 -0.37
C ARG A 75 -4.30 12.22 -0.78
N ASP A 76 -3.84 13.32 -1.38
CA ASP A 76 -2.44 13.53 -1.72
C ASP A 76 -1.57 13.87 -0.49
N GLU A 77 -0.28 14.12 -0.69
CA GLU A 77 0.65 14.56 0.37
C GLU A 77 0.28 15.92 0.98
N GLN A 78 -0.50 16.76 0.28
CA GLN A 78 -0.99 18.04 0.77
C GLN A 78 -2.35 17.92 1.48
N GLY A 79 -2.95 16.73 1.50
CA GLY A 79 -4.27 16.48 2.10
C GLY A 79 -5.45 16.81 1.19
N ASN A 80 -5.21 17.17 -0.07
CA ASN A 80 -6.29 17.41 -1.03
C ASN A 80 -6.82 16.08 -1.56
N LEU A 81 -8.11 16.04 -1.89
CA LEU A 81 -8.69 14.87 -2.53
C LEU A 81 -8.13 14.72 -3.95
N SER A 82 -7.62 13.53 -4.26
CA SER A 82 -7.06 13.23 -5.57
C SER A 82 -8.19 13.11 -6.60
N PRO A 83 -7.99 13.55 -7.87
CA PRO A 83 -9.01 13.46 -8.90
C PRO A 83 -9.44 12.00 -9.17
N PRO A 84 -10.66 11.77 -9.71
CA PRO A 84 -11.06 10.45 -10.16
C PRO A 84 -10.09 9.91 -11.22
N GLY A 85 -9.78 8.63 -11.13
CA GLY A 85 -8.81 8.00 -12.02
C GLY A 85 -8.24 6.70 -11.48
N LEU A 86 -7.29 6.14 -12.22
CA LEU A 86 -6.54 4.98 -11.80
C LEU A 86 -5.28 5.42 -11.06
N TYR A 87 -4.98 4.71 -9.98
CA TYR A 87 -3.81 4.90 -9.15
C TYR A 87 -3.06 3.58 -9.00
N ILE A 88 -1.74 3.69 -8.97
CA ILE A 88 -0.82 2.58 -8.79
C ILE A 88 -0.36 2.59 -7.34
N LEU A 89 -0.56 1.46 -6.68
CA LEU A 89 -0.23 1.26 -5.28
C LEU A 89 0.91 0.27 -5.18
N ARG A 90 2.02 0.69 -4.60
CA ARG A 90 3.22 -0.11 -4.45
C ARG A 90 3.51 -0.32 -2.96
N ILE A 91 3.50 -1.57 -2.53
CA ILE A 91 4.02 -1.97 -1.23
C ILE A 91 5.50 -2.26 -1.37
N GLU A 92 6.32 -1.74 -0.47
CA GLU A 92 7.75 -2.05 -0.36
C GLU A 92 8.07 -2.48 1.07
N VAL A 93 8.69 -3.65 1.22
CA VAL A 93 9.20 -4.17 2.49
C VAL A 93 10.71 -4.30 2.38
N VAL A 94 11.42 -3.62 3.28
CA VAL A 94 12.89 -3.62 3.32
C VAL A 94 13.35 -4.65 4.34
N GLY A 95 13.94 -5.76 3.88
CA GLY A 95 14.52 -6.80 4.72
C GLY A 95 16.05 -6.80 4.69
N ASP A 96 16.66 -7.75 5.40
CA ASP A 96 18.12 -7.87 5.50
C ASP A 96 18.75 -8.36 4.17
N ALA A 97 18.03 -9.19 3.43
CA ALA A 97 18.47 -9.76 2.16
C ALA A 97 18.16 -8.87 0.93
N GLY A 98 17.37 -7.80 1.10
CA GLY A 98 16.97 -6.91 0.01
C GLY A 98 15.62 -6.23 0.24
N THR A 99 15.09 -5.61 -0.81
CA THR A 99 13.74 -5.01 -0.79
C THR A 99 12.83 -5.82 -1.70
N GLU A 100 11.69 -6.23 -1.17
CA GLU A 100 10.62 -6.83 -1.96
C GLU A 100 9.53 -5.80 -2.18
N SER A 101 8.94 -5.78 -3.38
CA SER A 101 7.84 -4.88 -3.68
C SER A 101 6.77 -5.54 -4.54
N ALA A 102 5.51 -5.19 -4.31
CA ALA A 102 4.40 -5.59 -5.17
C ALA A 102 3.52 -4.40 -5.50
N THR A 103 2.82 -4.50 -6.63
CA THR A 103 1.97 -3.44 -7.14
C THR A 103 0.53 -3.90 -7.34
N ARG A 104 -0.41 -2.99 -7.09
CA ARG A 104 -1.84 -3.14 -7.36
C ARG A 104 -2.35 -1.86 -8.01
N VAL A 105 -3.39 -1.98 -8.84
CA VAL A 105 -4.07 -0.82 -9.43
C VAL A 105 -5.42 -0.68 -8.74
N VAL A 106 -5.78 0.55 -8.38
CA VAL A 106 -7.11 0.88 -7.87
C VAL A 106 -7.71 2.06 -8.61
N GLY A 107 -9.03 2.09 -8.70
CA GLY A 107 -9.80 3.25 -9.12
C GLY A 107 -10.22 4.10 -7.93
N LEU A 108 -10.09 5.42 -8.08
CA LEU A 108 -10.76 6.40 -7.23
C LEU A 108 -11.92 6.98 -8.05
N VAL A 109 -13.13 6.91 -7.51
CA VAL A 109 -14.35 7.48 -8.13
C VAL A 109 -15.18 8.16 -7.05
N TYR A 110 -15.99 9.17 -7.38
CA TYR A 110 -16.95 9.79 -6.45
C TYR A 110 -18.09 10.45 -7.22
#